data_AF-A0A2V5L635-F1
#
_entry.id   AF-A0A2V5L635-F1
#
_cell.length_a   1.000
_cell.length_b   1.000
_cell.length_c   1.000
_cell.angle_alpha   90.00
_cell.angle_beta   90.00
_cell.angle_gamma   90.00
#
_symmetry.space_group_name_H-M   'P 1'
#
loop_
_entity.id
_entity.type
_entity.pdbx_description
1 polymer ?
#
loop_
_entity_poly.entity_id
_entity_poly.type
_entity_poly.pdbx_seq_one_letter_code
_entity_poly.pdbx_strand_id
1 'polypeptide(L)'
;MTQGLQGADPEALRQFARDMDRAGQQLLALKQELGARIANNMQWEGPDAFVFRHAWQSSYAPVIGKAAAMLTDTARALNAQAMGQETASR
;
A
#
# COMPACT_ATOMS: atom_id res chain seq x y z
N MET A 1 4.74 -42.55 2.13
CA MET A 1 3.89 -41.50 2.70
C MET A 1 4.15 -40.26 1.86
N THR A 2 3.38 -40.07 0.79
CA THR A 2 3.54 -38.94 -0.15
C THR A 2 3.40 -37.63 0.60
N GLN A 3 4.49 -36.87 0.69
CA GLN A 3 4.48 -35.46 1.07
C GLN A 3 3.55 -34.74 0.09
N GLY A 4 2.27 -34.60 0.45
CA GLY A 4 1.34 -33.75 -0.27
C GLY A 4 1.94 -32.35 -0.33
N LEU A 5 1.94 -31.74 -1.52
CA LEU A 5 2.53 -30.45 -1.84
C LEU A 5 2.56 -29.51 -0.62
N GLN A 6 3.75 -29.04 -0.23
CA GLN A 6 3.90 -27.90 0.67
C GLN A 6 3.41 -26.63 -0.04
N GLY A 7 2.10 -26.51 -0.24
CA GLY A 7 1.46 -25.22 -0.54
C GLY A 7 1.58 -24.32 0.68
N ALA A 8 1.82 -23.03 0.47
CA ALA A 8 1.78 -22.05 1.57
C ALA A 8 0.39 -22.10 2.25
N ASP A 9 0.37 -22.01 3.59
CA ASP A 9 -0.87 -22.02 4.39
C ASP A 9 -1.82 -20.89 3.90
N PRO A 10 -3.03 -21.22 3.40
CA PRO A 10 -4.00 -20.24 2.91
C PRO A 10 -4.38 -19.19 3.96
N GLU A 11 -4.43 -19.57 5.24
CA GLU A 11 -4.77 -18.65 6.33
C GLU A 11 -3.61 -17.66 6.59
N ALA A 12 -2.38 -18.15 6.58
CA ALA A 12 -1.19 -17.30 6.68
C ALA A 12 -1.10 -16.31 5.50
N LEU A 13 -1.40 -16.76 4.27
CA LEU A 13 -1.46 -15.88 3.08
C LEU A 13 -2.53 -14.79 3.23
N ARG A 14 -3.71 -15.13 3.74
CA ARG A 14 -4.77 -14.15 4.02
C ARG A 14 -4.38 -13.16 5.11
N GLN A 15 -3.70 -13.62 6.15
CA GLN A 15 -3.21 -12.72 7.20
C GLN A 15 -2.21 -11.73 6.61
N PHE A 16 -1.25 -12.20 5.82
CA PHE A 16 -0.28 -11.34 5.19
C PHE A 16 -0.94 -10.36 4.19
N ALA A 17 -1.94 -10.80 3.45
CA ALA A 17 -2.74 -9.92 2.58
C ALA A 17 -3.40 -8.79 3.37
N ARG A 18 -3.99 -9.07 4.55
CA ARG A 18 -4.56 -8.04 5.44
C ARG A 18 -3.51 -7.05 5.93
N ASP A 19 -2.29 -7.52 6.20
CA ASP A 19 -1.20 -6.65 6.66
C ASP A 19 -0.75 -5.69 5.55
N MET A 20 -0.59 -6.22 4.33
CA MET A 20 -0.27 -5.42 3.14
C MET A 20 -1.34 -4.38 2.85
N ASP A 21 -2.62 -4.77 2.88
CA ASP A 21 -3.73 -3.84 2.60
C ASP A 21 -3.81 -2.72 3.65
N ARG A 22 -3.67 -3.06 4.94
CA ARG A 22 -3.61 -2.06 6.02
C ARG A 22 -2.47 -1.07 5.84
N ALA A 23 -1.27 -1.55 5.48
CA ALA A 23 -0.13 -0.68 5.23
C ALA A 23 -0.35 0.24 4.02
N GLY A 24 -0.96 -0.27 2.94
CA GLY A 24 -1.34 0.53 1.78
C GLY A 24 -2.32 1.64 2.12
N GLN A 25 -3.37 1.33 2.90
CA GLN A 25 -4.36 2.30 3.37
C GLN A 25 -3.73 3.36 4.28
N GLN A 26 -2.85 2.97 5.20
CA GLN A 26 -2.13 3.90 6.07
C GLN A 26 -1.26 4.89 5.29
N LEU A 27 -0.52 4.41 4.28
CA LEU A 27 0.27 5.30 3.40
C LEU A 27 -0.61 6.28 2.64
N LEU A 28 -1.77 5.82 2.14
CA LEU A 28 -2.71 6.69 1.43
C LEU A 28 -3.30 7.76 2.35
N ALA A 29 -3.68 7.40 3.57
CA ALA A 29 -4.18 8.33 4.58
C ALA A 29 -3.11 9.37 4.95
N LEU A 30 -1.87 8.93 5.19
CA LEU A 30 -0.76 9.83 5.50
C LEU A 30 -0.48 10.81 4.35
N LYS A 31 -0.50 10.33 3.10
CA LYS A 31 -0.37 11.18 1.91
C LYS A 31 -1.45 12.27 1.88
N GLN A 32 -2.71 11.91 2.16
CA GLN A 32 -3.82 12.86 2.16
C GLN A 32 -3.68 13.89 3.29
N GLU A 33 -3.35 13.44 4.49
CA GLU A 33 -3.14 14.29 5.66
C GLU A 33 -2.02 15.32 5.41
N LEU A 34 -0.86 14.84 4.95
CA LEU A 34 0.27 15.72 4.62
C LEU A 34 -0.09 16.69 3.50
N GLY A 35 -0.78 16.22 2.45
CA GLY A 35 -1.24 17.07 1.36
C GLY A 35 -2.15 18.21 1.84
N ALA A 36 -3.11 17.91 2.73
CA ALA A 36 -3.99 18.91 3.31
C ALA A 36 -3.23 19.92 4.18
N ARG A 37 -2.29 19.46 5.01
CA ARG A 37 -1.45 20.33 5.85
C ARG A 37 -0.57 21.27 5.02
N ILE A 38 0.03 20.74 3.95
CA ILE A 38 0.89 21.51 3.02
C ILE A 38 0.07 22.57 2.26
N ALA A 39 -1.19 22.28 1.94
CA ALA A 39 -2.07 23.20 1.22
C ALA A 39 -2.65 24.31 2.11
N ASN A 40 -3.12 23.98 3.32
CA ASN A 40 -4.06 24.85 4.05
C ASN A 40 -3.52 25.49 5.33
N ASN A 41 -2.35 25.09 5.86
CA ASN A 41 -2.07 25.33 7.28
C ASN A 41 -0.67 25.84 7.65
N MET A 42 0.06 26.43 6.70
CA MET A 42 1.39 26.99 6.98
C MET A 42 1.46 28.46 6.54
N GLN A 43 1.78 29.35 7.48
CA GLN A 43 2.25 30.73 7.21
C GLN A 43 3.66 30.72 6.60
N TRP A 44 3.92 29.78 5.70
CA TRP A 44 5.18 29.58 5.02
C TRP A 44 4.99 30.00 3.58
N GLU A 45 5.46 31.20 3.26
CA GLU A 45 5.36 31.80 1.93
C GLU A 45 6.74 32.09 1.36
N GLY A 46 6.79 32.32 0.05
CA GLY A 46 8.01 32.63 -0.68
C GLY A 46 8.51 31.49 -1.57
N PRO A 47 9.68 31.68 -2.21
CA PRO A 47 10.19 30.77 -3.24
C PRO A 47 10.36 29.33 -2.76
N ASP A 48 10.86 29.13 -1.55
CA ASP A 48 11.09 27.77 -1.01
C ASP A 48 9.78 27.03 -0.76
N ALA A 49 8.76 27.72 -0.25
CA ALA A 49 7.43 27.15 -0.05
C ALA A 49 6.81 26.74 -1.40
N PHE A 50 6.98 27.56 -2.44
CA PHE A 50 6.54 27.23 -3.79
C PHE A 50 7.27 25.99 -4.35
N VAL A 51 8.60 25.97 -4.26
CA VAL A 51 9.43 24.85 -4.75
C VAL A 51 9.05 23.55 -4.02
N PHE A 52 8.88 23.61 -2.69
CA PHE A 52 8.49 22.45 -1.92
C PHE A 52 7.08 21.95 -2.27
N ARG A 53 6.07 22.83 -2.35
CA ARG A 53 4.70 22.46 -2.75
C ARG A 53 4.69 21.83 -4.15
N HIS A 54 5.47 22.38 -5.08
CA HIS A 54 5.63 21.82 -6.42
C HIS A 54 6.30 20.44 -6.38
N ALA A 55 7.38 20.26 -5.63
CA ALA A 55 8.06 18.98 -5.49
C ALA A 55 7.17 17.92 -4.83
N TRP A 56 6.39 18.32 -3.81
CA TRP A 56 5.41 17.46 -3.16
C TRP A 56 4.37 16.94 -4.16
N GLN A 57 3.75 17.83 -4.93
CA GLN A 57 2.72 17.47 -5.90
C GLN A 57 3.25 16.66 -7.08
N SER A 58 4.43 17.02 -7.60
CA SER A 58 5.00 16.41 -8.81
C SER A 58 5.76 15.10 -8.56
N SER A 59 6.36 14.94 -7.38
CA SER A 59 7.31 13.84 -7.11
C SER A 59 6.96 13.02 -5.88
N TYR A 60 6.79 13.65 -4.71
CA TYR A 60 6.68 12.91 -3.45
C TYR A 60 5.32 12.21 -3.27
N ALA A 61 4.22 12.96 -3.41
CA ALA A 61 2.88 12.42 -3.26
C ALA A 61 2.53 11.34 -4.31
N PRO A 62 2.99 11.43 -5.58
CA PRO A 62 2.89 10.34 -6.53
C PRO A 62 3.62 9.07 -6.10
N VAL A 63 4.85 9.17 -5.59
CA VAL A 63 5.63 8.00 -5.13
C VAL A 63 4.93 7.29 -3.97
N ILE A 64 4.44 8.03 -2.98
CA ILE A 64 3.68 7.45 -1.85
C ILE A 64 2.41 6.76 -2.37
N GLY A 65 1.70 7.38 -3.32
CA GLY A 65 0.52 6.79 -3.94
C GLY A 65 0.80 5.48 -4.67
N LYS A 66 1.92 5.41 -5.42
CA LYS A 66 2.35 4.18 -6.11
C LYS A 66 2.73 3.08 -5.12
N ALA A 67 3.42 3.42 -4.03
CA ALA A 67 3.75 2.45 -2.98
C ALA A 67 2.48 1.90 -2.30
N ALA A 68 1.51 2.76 -1.98
CA ALA A 68 0.22 2.32 -1.45
C ALA A 68 -0.52 1.38 -2.41
N ALA A 69 -0.59 1.73 -3.70
CA ALA A 69 -1.21 0.89 -4.72
C ALA A 69 -0.50 -0.48 -4.84
N MET A 70 0.83 -0.50 -4.87
CA MET A 70 1.62 -1.74 -4.91
C MET A 70 1.29 -2.67 -3.73
N LEU A 71 1.12 -2.14 -2.53
CA LEU A 71 0.76 -2.94 -1.34
C LEU A 71 -0.66 -3.51 -1.46
N THR A 72 -1.64 -2.72 -1.89
CA THR A 72 -3.01 -3.19 -2.13
C THR A 72 -3.08 -4.22 -3.26
N ASP A 73 -2.29 -4.05 -4.33
CA ASP A 73 -2.19 -5.02 -5.43
C ASP A 73 -1.60 -6.34 -4.96
N THR A 74 -0.56 -6.27 -4.13
CA THR A 74 0.06 -7.45 -3.51
C THR A 74 -0.92 -8.17 -2.59
N ALA A 75 -1.70 -7.44 -1.79
CA ALA A 75 -2.76 -8.02 -0.96
C ALA A 75 -3.81 -8.78 -1.81
N ARG A 76 -4.19 -8.23 -2.96
CA ARG A 76 -5.10 -8.91 -3.91
C ARG A 76 -4.49 -10.19 -4.47
N ALA A 77 -3.21 -10.15 -4.86
CA ALA A 77 -2.50 -11.32 -5.36
C ALA A 77 -2.37 -12.43 -4.30
N LEU A 78 -2.07 -12.08 -3.05
CA LEU A 78 -1.98 -13.04 -1.95
C LEU A 78 -3.33 -13.71 -1.65
N ASN A 79 -4.43 -12.96 -1.69
CA ASN A 79 -5.77 -13.54 -1.55
C ASN A 79 -6.12 -14.49 -2.71
N ALA A 80 -5.75 -14.13 -3.95
CA ALA A 80 -5.93 -15.00 -5.11
C ALA A 80 -5.14 -16.31 -4.96
N GLN A 81 -3.89 -16.22 -4.49
CA GLN A 81 -3.04 -17.38 -4.22
C GLN A 81 -3.66 -18.28 -3.14
N ALA A 82 -4.17 -17.70 -2.03
CA ALA A 82 -4.82 -18.46 -0.97
C ALA A 82 -6.04 -19.24 -1.48
N MET A 83 -6.90 -18.62 -2.29
CA MET A 83 -8.04 -19.29 -2.92
C MET A 83 -7.60 -20.43 -3.86
N GLY A 84 -6.52 -20.23 -4.61
CA GLY A 84 -5.95 -21.26 -5.48
C GLY A 84 -5.46 -22.48 -4.68
N GLN A 85 -4.80 -22.28 -3.55
CA GLN A 85 -4.32 -23.36 -2.69
C GLN A 85 -5.48 -24.18 -2.08
N GLU A 86 -6.56 -23.52 -1.66
CA GLU A 86 -7.75 -24.20 -1.15
C GLU A 86 -8.47 -25.02 -2.22
N THR A 87 -8.45 -24.56 -3.46
CA THR A 87 -9.08 -25.26 -4.58
C THR A 87 -8.24 -26.46 -5.03
N ALA A 88 -6.92 -26.32 -5.04
CA ALA A 88 -6.00 -27.39 -5.45
C ALA A 88 -5.83 -28.50 -4.39
N SER A 89 -6.08 -28.17 -3.12
CA SER A 89 -5.97 -29.12 -1.99
C SER A 89 -7.27 -29.85 -1.67
N ARG A 90 -8.32 -29.63 -2.46
CA ARG A 90 -9.67 -30.23 -2.31
C ARG A 90 -9.89 -31.31 -3.35
#